data_AF-W6L806-F1
#
_entry.id   AF-W6L806-F1
#
_cell.length_a   1.000
_cell.length_b   1.000
_cell.length_c   1.000
_cell.angle_alpha   90.00
_cell.angle_beta   90.00
_cell.angle_gamma   90.00
#
_symmetry.space_group_name_H-M   'P 1'
#
loop_
_entity.id
_entity.type
_entity.pdbx_description
1 polymer ?
#
loop_
_entity_poly.entity_id
_entity_poly.type
_entity_poly.pdbx_seq_one_letter_code
_entity_poly.pdbx_strand_id
1 'polypeptide(L)'
;MKRARNHAEAVEKLGRFLAIGAQAYEPGGFSLDRLMWERLFDELEDTNVGSGIDSLHADGLSAHAQVMALKHYHRIFATASSLVPLSLQRWEQWKKGLSTLCLEPASHALSSGEGRLRTSSFLVSEKRQALLLARDKAFTVNHWGTTWSAKVQLMNIEKECRDHSTRSLVEGEEANYETKIISDDNFRGDESHSGDMLARLTRLNFSILHGFSLLRFQSEHLYSIYASIGVVERSWLLDKLLANCEGSADEYEAALESIVRQSFKRDFIIPSCDIANGSLLKQYCDFEVDKKRRGNS
;
A
#
# COMPACT_ATOMS: atom_id res chain seq x y z
N MET A 1 41.99 9.52 17.35
CA MET A 1 42.47 9.10 16.01
C MET A 1 41.63 7.97 15.38
N LYS A 2 41.33 6.86 16.09
CA LYS A 2 40.55 5.72 15.53
C LYS A 2 39.16 6.10 14.97
N ARG A 3 38.38 6.95 15.67
CA ARG A 3 37.05 7.41 15.19
C ARG A 3 37.10 8.26 13.92
N ALA A 4 38.09 9.15 13.78
CA ALA A 4 38.24 10.01 12.59
C ALA A 4 38.65 9.20 11.35
N ARG A 5 39.50 8.19 11.54
CA ARG A 5 39.89 7.25 10.47
C ARG A 5 38.69 6.42 10.00
N ASN A 6 37.89 5.88 10.92
CA ASN A 6 36.69 5.12 10.58
C ASN A 6 35.65 5.98 9.85
N HIS A 7 35.49 7.25 10.24
CA HIS A 7 34.58 8.18 9.56
C HIS A 7 35.04 8.48 8.12
N ALA A 8 36.32 8.76 7.91
CA ALA A 8 36.87 9.01 6.57
C ALA A 8 36.69 7.79 5.65
N GLU A 9 36.94 6.59 6.18
CA GLU A 9 36.72 5.33 5.44
C GLU A 9 35.25 5.13 5.09
N ALA A 10 34.32 5.40 6.01
CA ALA A 10 32.89 5.31 5.75
C ALA A 10 32.42 6.29 4.65
N VAL A 11 32.93 7.53 4.68
CA VAL A 11 32.63 8.55 3.65
C VAL A 11 33.20 8.15 2.29
N GLU A 12 34.39 7.59 2.23
CA GLU A 12 34.99 7.10 0.99
C GLU A 12 34.18 5.94 0.39
N LYS A 13 33.78 4.96 1.21
CA LYS A 13 32.91 3.84 0.78
C LYS A 13 31.58 4.36 0.25
N LEU A 14 30.97 5.31 0.94
CA LEU A 14 29.74 5.96 0.47
C LEU A 14 29.95 6.66 -0.88
N GLY A 15 31.05 7.41 -1.05
CA GLY A 15 31.35 8.07 -2.31
C GLY A 15 31.46 7.10 -3.48
N ARG A 16 32.14 5.96 -3.27
CA ARG A 16 32.24 4.88 -4.28
C ARG A 16 30.86 4.28 -4.58
N PHE A 17 30.07 3.97 -3.56
CA PHE A 17 28.72 3.43 -3.76
C PHE A 17 27.82 4.39 -4.55
N LEU A 18 27.83 5.68 -4.20
CA LEU A 18 27.05 6.70 -4.89
C LEU A 18 27.51 6.93 -6.34
N ALA A 19 28.75 6.58 -6.68
CA ALA A 19 29.25 6.66 -8.05
C ALA A 19 28.74 5.52 -8.94
N ILE A 20 28.46 4.34 -8.36
CA ILE A 20 27.93 3.18 -9.10
C ILE A 20 26.59 3.58 -9.73
N GLY A 21 26.52 3.55 -11.05
CA GLY A 21 25.28 3.80 -11.78
C GLY A 21 24.73 5.22 -11.71
N ALA A 22 25.49 6.19 -11.20
CA ALA A 22 25.03 7.58 -11.10
C ALA A 22 24.57 8.14 -12.45
N GLN A 23 25.36 7.88 -13.49
CA GLN A 23 25.07 8.27 -14.88
C GLN A 23 23.84 7.56 -15.47
N ALA A 24 23.47 6.37 -14.98
CA ALA A 24 22.43 5.54 -15.60
C ALA A 24 21.01 6.11 -15.41
N TYR A 25 20.82 7.02 -14.45
CA TYR A 25 19.54 7.67 -14.17
C TYR A 25 19.58 9.20 -14.37
N GLU A 26 20.66 9.73 -14.95
CA GLU A 26 20.75 11.13 -15.38
C GLU A 26 19.95 11.35 -16.67
N PRO A 27 19.46 12.57 -16.92
CA PRO A 27 18.79 12.91 -18.17
C PRO A 27 19.66 12.54 -19.38
N GLY A 28 19.20 11.59 -20.20
CA GLY A 28 19.92 11.11 -21.39
C GLY A 28 20.88 9.93 -21.17
N GLY A 29 21.08 9.49 -19.93
CA GLY A 29 21.91 8.32 -19.59
C GLY A 29 21.15 6.99 -19.53
N PHE A 30 19.87 6.98 -19.88
CA PHE A 30 19.02 5.80 -19.83
C PHE A 30 19.33 4.84 -20.98
N SER A 31 19.41 3.55 -20.67
CA SER A 31 19.56 2.50 -21.68
C SER A 31 18.57 1.37 -21.45
N LEU A 32 18.06 0.82 -22.56
CA LEU A 32 17.18 -0.35 -22.59
C LEU A 32 17.96 -1.67 -22.57
N ASP A 33 19.30 -1.62 -22.45
CA ASP A 33 20.13 -2.82 -22.35
C ASP A 33 19.99 -3.46 -20.97
N ARG A 34 19.26 -4.58 -20.93
CA ARG A 34 19.11 -5.38 -19.72
C ARG A 34 20.45 -5.86 -19.15
N LEU A 35 21.42 -6.27 -19.98
CA LEU A 35 22.68 -6.83 -19.49
C LEU A 35 23.55 -5.78 -18.79
N MET A 36 23.39 -4.52 -19.17
CA MET A 36 24.05 -3.40 -18.51
C MET A 36 23.43 -3.15 -17.12
N TRP A 37 22.09 -3.20 -16.98
CA TRP A 37 21.42 -3.12 -15.68
C TRP A 37 21.75 -4.31 -14.77
N GLU A 38 21.80 -5.54 -15.30
CA GLU A 38 22.17 -6.73 -14.51
C GLU A 38 23.59 -6.61 -13.94
N ARG A 39 24.56 -6.17 -14.75
CA ARG A 39 25.93 -5.90 -14.29
C ARG A 39 25.98 -4.80 -13.22
N LEU A 40 25.17 -3.76 -13.40
CA LEU A 40 25.09 -2.67 -12.44
C LEU A 40 24.53 -3.14 -11.08
N PHE A 41 23.52 -4.00 -11.09
CA PHE A 41 22.99 -4.59 -9.86
C PHE A 41 24.04 -5.47 -9.18
N ASP A 42 24.78 -6.27 -9.95
CA ASP A 42 25.86 -7.08 -9.38
C ASP A 42 26.94 -6.21 -8.74
N GLU A 43 27.31 -5.09 -9.36
CA GLU A 43 28.28 -4.14 -8.79
C GLU A 43 27.77 -3.47 -7.49
N LEU A 44 26.46 -3.16 -7.41
CA LEU A 44 25.84 -2.64 -6.18
C LEU A 44 25.83 -3.65 -5.04
N GLU A 45 25.67 -4.94 -5.35
CA GLU A 45 25.53 -6.01 -4.37
C GLU A 45 26.87 -6.67 -4.01
N ASP A 46 27.92 -6.54 -4.82
CA ASP A 46 29.19 -7.24 -4.62
C ASP A 46 29.96 -6.76 -3.38
N THR A 47 30.16 -7.69 -2.45
CA THR A 47 30.87 -7.48 -1.19
C THR A 47 32.38 -7.35 -1.38
N ASN A 48 32.93 -7.86 -2.48
CA ASN A 48 34.36 -7.87 -2.76
C ASN A 48 34.88 -6.51 -3.26
N VAL A 49 34.02 -5.67 -3.84
CA VAL A 49 34.42 -4.36 -4.40
C VAL A 49 34.61 -3.31 -3.30
N GLY A 50 34.24 -3.61 -2.06
CA GLY A 50 34.35 -2.69 -0.92
C GLY A 50 33.46 -1.44 -1.05
N SER A 51 32.57 -1.43 -2.05
CA SER A 51 31.61 -0.37 -2.36
C SER A 51 30.17 -0.87 -2.44
N GLY A 52 29.89 -2.17 -2.24
CA GLY A 52 28.54 -2.73 -2.28
C GLY A 52 27.77 -2.55 -0.96
N ILE A 53 26.50 -2.97 -0.94
CA ILE A 53 25.57 -2.78 0.21
C ILE A 53 26.15 -3.31 1.52
N ASP A 54 26.73 -4.51 1.51
CA ASP A 54 27.24 -5.14 2.73
C ASP A 54 28.47 -4.43 3.30
N SER A 55 29.14 -3.58 2.50
CA SER A 55 30.25 -2.75 2.96
C SER A 55 29.81 -1.41 3.59
N LEU A 56 28.54 -1.02 3.39
CA LEU A 56 27.94 0.22 3.89
C LEU A 56 27.29 0.01 5.26
N HIS A 57 28.11 0.04 6.30
CA HIS A 57 27.63 0.03 7.68
C HIS A 57 27.19 1.43 8.14
N ALA A 58 26.23 1.46 9.07
CA ALA A 58 25.75 2.72 9.67
C ALA A 58 26.86 3.45 10.45
N ASP A 59 27.83 2.71 10.99
CA ASP A 59 28.89 3.21 11.86
C ASP A 59 29.75 4.27 11.15
N GLY A 60 29.67 5.50 11.63
CA GLY A 60 30.42 6.62 11.08
C GLY A 60 29.73 7.36 9.94
N LEU A 61 28.56 6.92 9.46
CA LEU A 61 27.76 7.70 8.50
C LEU A 61 26.75 8.59 9.21
N SER A 62 26.60 9.83 8.74
CA SER A 62 25.51 10.70 9.20
C SER A 62 24.16 10.20 8.68
N ALA A 63 23.07 10.52 9.38
CA ALA A 63 21.72 10.15 8.91
C ALA A 63 21.42 10.69 7.50
N HIS A 64 21.95 11.87 7.15
CA HIS A 64 21.83 12.41 5.80
C HIS A 64 22.52 11.51 4.77
N ALA A 65 23.75 11.09 5.05
CA ALA A 65 24.52 10.16 4.21
C ALA A 65 23.79 8.82 4.02
N GLN A 66 23.23 8.26 5.10
CA GLN A 66 22.44 7.03 5.05
C GLN A 66 21.18 7.19 4.17
N VAL A 67 20.47 8.32 4.31
CA VAL A 67 19.31 8.65 3.46
C VAL A 67 19.70 8.80 1.99
N MET A 68 20.87 9.40 1.70
CA MET A 68 21.38 9.52 0.33
C MET A 68 21.66 8.15 -0.28
N ALA A 69 22.31 7.25 0.47
CA ALA A 69 22.56 5.88 0.02
C ALA A 69 21.25 5.12 -0.27
N LEU A 70 20.26 5.19 0.63
CA LEU A 70 18.95 4.57 0.43
C LEU A 70 18.24 5.11 -0.82
N LYS A 71 18.26 6.43 -1.02
CA LYS A 71 17.66 7.07 -2.21
C LYS A 71 18.37 6.65 -3.50
N HIS A 72 19.70 6.59 -3.47
CA HIS A 72 20.52 6.17 -4.60
C HIS A 72 20.17 4.74 -5.03
N TYR A 73 20.22 3.81 -4.08
CA TYR A 73 19.86 2.42 -4.31
C TYR A 73 18.46 2.26 -4.87
N HIS A 74 17.48 2.93 -4.26
CA HIS A 74 16.11 2.93 -4.77
C HIS A 74 16.02 3.49 -6.19
N ARG A 75 16.70 4.59 -6.50
CA ARG A 75 16.62 5.25 -7.79
C ARG A 75 17.13 4.35 -8.91
N ILE A 76 18.25 3.65 -8.70
CA ILE A 76 18.79 2.72 -9.68
C ILE A 76 17.77 1.63 -10.04
N PHE A 77 17.23 0.94 -9.05
CA PHE A 77 16.23 -0.11 -9.29
C PHE A 77 14.92 0.44 -9.86
N ALA A 78 14.45 1.60 -9.39
CA ALA A 78 13.23 2.23 -9.89
C ALA A 78 13.36 2.60 -11.36
N THR A 79 14.47 3.24 -11.75
CA THR A 79 14.78 3.57 -13.14
C THR A 79 14.84 2.30 -13.98
N ALA A 80 15.61 1.29 -13.56
CA ALA A 80 15.69 0.04 -14.29
C ALA A 80 14.31 -0.62 -14.47
N SER A 81 13.49 -0.69 -13.41
CA SER A 81 12.14 -1.29 -13.46
C SER A 81 11.17 -0.57 -14.40
N SER A 82 11.39 0.72 -14.68
CA SER A 82 10.60 1.48 -15.65
C SER A 82 11.05 1.28 -17.10
N LEU A 83 12.24 0.72 -17.32
CA LEU A 83 12.87 0.59 -18.64
C LEU A 83 12.93 -0.85 -19.12
N VAL A 84 13.20 -1.79 -18.21
CA VAL A 84 13.40 -3.21 -18.52
C VAL A 84 12.67 -4.11 -17.51
N PRO A 85 12.12 -5.26 -17.95
CA PRO A 85 11.55 -6.24 -17.03
C PRO A 85 12.62 -6.80 -16.08
N LEU A 86 12.41 -6.61 -14.77
CA LEU A 86 13.28 -7.17 -13.74
C LEU A 86 12.85 -8.59 -13.36
N SER A 87 13.82 -9.47 -13.13
CA SER A 87 13.56 -10.81 -12.59
C SER A 87 13.08 -10.74 -11.13
N LEU A 88 12.40 -11.78 -10.67
CA LEU A 88 11.92 -11.86 -9.28
C LEU A 88 13.07 -11.71 -8.27
N GLN A 89 14.21 -12.33 -8.57
CA GLN A 89 15.43 -12.23 -7.77
C GLN A 89 15.88 -10.78 -7.59
N ARG A 90 15.83 -9.95 -8.64
CA ARG A 90 16.18 -8.52 -8.56
C ARG A 90 15.19 -7.73 -7.72
N TRP A 91 13.89 -8.06 -7.79
CA TRP A 91 12.90 -7.46 -6.89
C TRP A 91 13.14 -7.81 -5.42
N GLU A 92 13.49 -9.07 -5.13
CA GLU A 92 13.84 -9.51 -3.78
C GLU A 92 15.12 -8.86 -3.26
N GLN A 93 16.15 -8.75 -4.11
CA GLN A 93 17.37 -8.00 -3.81
C GLN A 93 17.04 -6.55 -3.48
N TRP A 94 16.26 -5.86 -4.31
CA TRP A 94 15.85 -4.48 -4.04
C TRP A 94 15.17 -4.33 -2.66
N LYS A 95 14.27 -5.25 -2.30
CA LYS A 95 13.65 -5.24 -0.97
C LYS A 95 14.67 -5.47 0.13
N LYS A 96 15.50 -6.51 -0.01
CA LYS A 96 16.52 -6.86 0.97
C LYS A 96 17.47 -5.68 1.18
N GLY A 97 18.03 -5.11 0.12
CA GLY A 97 18.94 -3.96 0.18
C GLY A 97 18.31 -2.76 0.89
N LEU A 98 17.05 -2.40 0.58
CA LEU A 98 16.37 -1.33 1.32
C LEU A 98 16.18 -1.66 2.80
N SER A 99 15.94 -2.92 3.15
CA SER A 99 15.79 -3.36 4.53
C SER A 99 17.11 -3.43 5.30
N THR A 100 18.22 -3.77 4.65
CA THR A 100 19.51 -4.06 5.30
C THR A 100 20.52 -2.92 5.24
N LEU A 101 20.44 -2.04 4.24
CA LEU A 101 21.40 -0.97 4.03
C LEU A 101 21.39 0.02 5.22
N CYS A 102 22.60 0.35 5.69
CA CYS A 102 22.83 1.22 6.84
C CYS A 102 22.13 0.74 8.13
N LEU A 103 22.07 -0.58 8.38
CA LEU A 103 21.74 -1.10 9.71
C LEU A 103 22.98 -1.05 10.62
N GLU A 104 22.75 -0.74 11.91
CA GLU A 104 23.79 -0.84 12.94
C GLU A 104 24.17 -2.32 13.17
N PRO A 105 25.45 -2.65 13.39
CA PRO A 105 25.83 -3.98 13.88
C PRO A 105 25.19 -4.21 15.26
N ALA A 106 24.66 -5.41 15.51
CA ALA A 106 23.94 -5.77 16.75
C ALA A 106 24.80 -5.80 18.03
N SER A 107 25.95 -5.15 18.07
CA SER A 107 26.91 -5.23 19.18
C SER A 107 27.16 -3.87 19.85
N HIS A 108 26.56 -3.72 21.03
CA HIS A 108 26.98 -2.93 22.19
C HIS A 108 27.40 -1.47 21.98
N ALA A 109 26.54 -0.53 22.37
CA ALA A 109 26.83 0.43 23.46
C ALA A 109 25.64 1.36 23.72
N LEU A 110 24.90 1.07 24.79
CA LEU A 110 24.13 2.07 25.52
C LEU A 110 25.10 3.16 26.01
N SER A 111 25.05 4.38 25.46
CA SER A 111 25.64 5.54 26.12
C SER A 111 25.12 6.88 25.56
N SER A 112 24.28 7.52 26.36
CA SER A 112 24.31 8.98 26.62
C SER A 112 24.17 9.92 25.40
N GLY A 113 23.14 9.75 24.58
CA GLY A 113 22.84 10.66 23.46
C GLY A 113 21.39 10.60 22.96
N GLU A 114 20.44 10.28 23.84
CA GLU A 114 19.09 9.82 23.46
C GLU A 114 18.25 10.81 22.65
N GLY A 115 18.46 12.12 22.77
CA GLY A 115 17.63 13.10 22.05
C GLY A 115 17.93 13.19 20.54
N ARG A 116 19.20 13.44 20.16
CA ARG A 116 19.60 13.65 18.75
C ARG A 116 19.72 12.35 17.95
N LEU A 117 20.15 11.26 18.57
CA LEU A 117 20.27 9.96 17.91
C LEU A 117 18.89 9.34 17.59
N ARG A 118 17.88 9.58 18.45
CA ARG A 118 16.49 9.16 18.18
C ARG A 118 15.91 9.90 16.99
N THR A 119 16.09 11.23 16.88
CA THR A 119 15.60 12.00 15.73
C THR A 119 16.29 11.61 14.42
N SER A 120 17.59 11.34 14.45
CA SER A 120 18.34 10.95 13.25
C SER A 120 18.01 9.53 12.78
N SER A 121 17.84 8.59 13.71
CA SER A 121 17.42 7.21 13.41
C SER A 121 15.97 7.17 12.90
N PHE A 122 15.08 7.99 13.46
CA PHE A 122 13.70 8.13 13.01
C PHE A 122 13.62 8.55 11.53
N LEU A 123 14.38 9.58 11.12
CA LEU A 123 14.38 10.05 9.72
C LEU A 123 14.85 8.99 8.72
N VAL A 124 15.88 8.20 9.08
CA VAL A 124 16.38 7.11 8.24
C VAL A 124 15.33 6.00 8.14
N SER A 125 14.70 5.63 9.26
CA SER A 125 13.65 4.62 9.33
C SER A 125 12.40 5.02 8.52
N GLU A 126 11.93 6.26 8.69
CA GLU A 126 10.79 6.80 7.94
C GLU A 126 11.09 6.80 6.44
N LYS A 127 12.30 7.25 6.05
CA LYS A 127 12.68 7.25 4.63
C LYS A 127 12.77 5.83 4.07
N ARG A 128 13.34 4.89 4.81
CA ARG A 128 13.38 3.47 4.44
C ARG A 128 11.97 2.93 4.19
N GLN A 129 11.04 3.18 5.12
CA GLN A 129 9.66 2.75 4.98
C GLN A 129 8.99 3.36 3.74
N ALA A 130 9.20 4.66 3.48
CA ALA A 130 8.66 5.32 2.29
C ALA A 130 9.20 4.72 0.99
N LEU A 131 10.48 4.34 0.94
CA LEU A 131 11.10 3.73 -0.24
C LEU A 131 10.65 2.28 -0.44
N LEU A 132 10.42 1.52 0.64
CA LEU A 132 9.82 0.18 0.55
C LEU A 132 8.39 0.25 -0.02
N LEU A 133 7.58 1.20 0.44
CA LEU A 133 6.25 1.44 -0.11
C LEU A 133 6.30 1.83 -1.60
N ALA A 134 7.26 2.69 -1.99
CA ALA A 134 7.44 3.06 -3.39
C ALA A 134 7.86 1.87 -4.27
N ARG A 135 8.75 1.00 -3.76
CA ARG A 135 9.13 -0.26 -4.42
C ARG A 135 7.93 -1.18 -4.59
N ASP A 136 7.11 -1.35 -3.57
CA ASP A 136 5.92 -2.21 -3.65
C ASP A 136 4.91 -1.69 -4.68
N LYS A 137 4.72 -0.37 -4.77
CA LYS A 137 3.92 0.25 -5.86
C LYS A 137 4.50 -0.03 -7.25
N ALA A 138 5.82 0.08 -7.42
CA ALA A 138 6.47 -0.24 -8.69
C ALA A 138 6.31 -1.74 -9.04
N PHE A 139 6.39 -2.62 -8.05
CA PHE A 139 6.17 -4.05 -8.22
C PHE A 139 4.73 -4.33 -8.69
N THR A 140 3.73 -3.70 -8.06
CA THR A 140 2.33 -3.96 -8.41
C THR A 140 2.00 -3.57 -9.85
N VAL A 141 2.62 -2.51 -10.37
CA VAL A 141 2.46 -2.05 -11.75
C VAL A 141 3.13 -3.02 -12.73
N ASN A 142 4.36 -3.45 -12.45
CA ASN A 142 5.12 -4.34 -13.34
C ASN A 142 4.60 -5.78 -13.36
N HIS A 143 4.06 -6.25 -12.23
CA HIS A 143 3.54 -7.62 -12.06
C HIS A 143 2.03 -7.64 -11.91
N TRP A 144 1.33 -6.76 -12.63
CA TRP A 144 -0.13 -6.71 -12.64
C TRP A 144 -0.71 -8.08 -13.00
N GLY A 145 -1.85 -8.44 -12.40
CA GLY A 145 -2.48 -9.74 -12.62
C GLY A 145 -1.75 -10.94 -11.97
N THR A 146 -0.76 -10.72 -11.10
CA THR A 146 -0.19 -11.79 -10.27
C THR A 146 -0.81 -11.81 -8.88
N THR A 147 -0.86 -12.99 -8.26
CA THR A 147 -1.31 -13.15 -6.86
C THR A 147 -0.54 -12.25 -5.89
N TRP A 148 0.76 -12.04 -6.09
CA TRP A 148 1.56 -11.17 -5.24
C TRP A 148 1.19 -9.70 -5.41
N SER A 149 1.03 -9.22 -6.65
CA SER A 149 0.57 -7.84 -6.88
C SER A 149 -0.81 -7.60 -6.27
N ALA A 150 -1.75 -8.54 -6.47
CA ALA A 150 -3.08 -8.42 -5.91
C ALA A 150 -3.10 -8.40 -4.37
N LYS A 151 -2.26 -9.21 -3.70
CA LYS A 151 -2.11 -9.18 -2.24
C LYS A 151 -1.60 -7.83 -1.72
N VAL A 152 -0.58 -7.26 -2.38
CA VAL A 152 -0.04 -5.95 -1.98
C VAL A 152 -1.08 -4.85 -2.16
N GLN A 153 -1.82 -4.86 -3.27
CA GLN A 153 -2.89 -3.90 -3.51
C GLN A 153 -4.03 -4.05 -2.49
N LEU A 154 -4.43 -5.27 -2.16
CA LEU A 154 -5.44 -5.53 -1.13
C LEU A 154 -5.00 -4.98 0.24
N MET A 155 -3.74 -5.22 0.65
CA MET A 155 -3.19 -4.68 1.90
C MET A 155 -3.19 -3.13 1.93
N ASN A 156 -2.99 -2.48 0.79
CA ASN A 156 -3.06 -1.03 0.68
C ASN A 156 -4.50 -0.53 0.84
N ILE A 157 -5.46 -1.17 0.17
CA ILE A 157 -6.89 -0.86 0.33
C ILE A 157 -7.32 -1.08 1.79
N GLU A 158 -6.92 -2.19 2.42
CA GLU A 158 -7.20 -2.45 3.84
C GLU A 158 -6.62 -1.36 4.76
N LYS A 159 -5.44 -0.82 4.41
CA LYS A 159 -4.87 0.30 5.15
C LYS A 159 -5.70 1.57 4.96
N GLU A 160 -6.11 1.88 3.73
CA GLU A 160 -7.00 3.00 3.44
C GLU A 160 -8.35 2.85 4.18
N CYS A 161 -8.91 1.65 4.24
CA CYS A 161 -10.09 1.33 5.03
C CYS A 161 -9.92 1.60 6.53
N ARG A 162 -8.70 1.43 7.08
CA ARG A 162 -8.40 1.75 8.49
C ARG A 162 -8.21 3.24 8.73
N ASP A 163 -7.59 3.92 7.79
CA ASP A 163 -7.22 5.33 7.91
C ASP A 163 -8.41 6.26 7.61
N HIS A 164 -9.37 5.83 6.78
CA HIS A 164 -10.60 6.57 6.49
C HIS A 164 -11.60 6.49 7.66
N SER A 165 -11.74 7.58 8.41
CA SER A 165 -12.86 7.79 9.33
C SER A 165 -14.03 8.42 8.58
N THR A 166 -15.11 7.65 8.37
CA THR A 166 -16.33 8.14 7.71
C THR A 166 -17.13 9.15 8.52
N ARG A 167 -16.91 9.20 9.84
CA ARG A 167 -17.62 10.12 10.76
C ARG A 167 -17.43 11.59 10.39
N SER A 168 -16.22 11.97 9.98
CA SER A 168 -15.88 13.35 9.61
C SER A 168 -16.53 13.83 8.31
N LEU A 169 -16.94 12.92 7.43
CA LEU A 169 -17.49 13.25 6.11
C LEU A 169 -19.01 13.41 6.15
N VAL A 170 -19.70 12.64 7.00
CA VAL A 170 -21.14 12.74 7.23
C VAL A 170 -21.47 14.05 7.96
N GLU A 171 -20.74 14.36 9.04
CA GLU A 171 -20.91 15.60 9.83
C GLU A 171 -20.53 16.87 9.05
N GLY A 172 -19.49 16.81 8.20
CA GLY A 172 -19.02 17.95 7.41
C GLY A 172 -19.88 18.31 6.20
N GLU A 173 -20.60 17.34 5.60
CA GLU A 173 -21.57 17.61 4.53
C GLU A 173 -22.97 17.90 5.07
N GLU A 174 -23.38 17.38 6.24
CA GLU A 174 -24.67 17.73 6.87
C GLU A 174 -24.75 19.20 7.28
N ALA A 175 -23.66 19.77 7.81
CA ALA A 175 -23.54 21.22 8.02
C ALA A 175 -23.64 22.02 6.70
N ASN A 176 -23.26 21.40 5.59
CA ASN A 176 -23.34 22.01 4.25
C ASN A 176 -24.71 21.77 3.60
N TYR A 177 -25.49 20.78 4.03
CA TYR A 177 -26.85 20.51 3.56
C TYR A 177 -27.82 21.57 4.07
N GLU A 178 -27.72 22.00 5.34
CA GLU A 178 -28.51 23.15 5.84
C GLU A 178 -28.21 24.45 5.08
N THR A 179 -27.01 24.56 4.49
CA THR A 179 -26.57 25.77 3.78
C THR A 179 -26.71 25.67 2.25
N LYS A 180 -27.05 24.50 1.68
CA LYS A 180 -27.15 24.26 0.21
C LYS A 180 -28.54 23.91 -0.32
N ILE A 181 -29.61 24.04 0.47
CA ILE A 181 -30.98 24.06 -0.10
C ILE A 181 -31.31 25.46 -0.67
N ILE A 182 -30.43 25.98 -1.54
CA ILE A 182 -30.76 27.01 -2.53
C ILE A 182 -29.89 26.71 -3.76
N SER A 183 -30.16 25.61 -4.44
CA SER A 183 -29.77 25.42 -5.82
C SER A 183 -30.65 24.35 -6.43
N ASP A 184 -31.73 24.81 -7.06
CA ASP A 184 -32.43 24.19 -8.19
C ASP A 184 -32.18 22.69 -8.40
N ASP A 185 -33.12 21.86 -7.93
CA ASP A 185 -33.54 20.73 -8.73
C ASP A 185 -35.01 20.36 -8.46
N ASN A 186 -35.83 20.69 -9.44
CA ASN A 186 -37.18 20.19 -9.59
C ASN A 186 -37.12 18.69 -9.97
N PHE A 187 -36.91 17.81 -8.99
CA PHE A 187 -37.24 16.39 -9.15
C PHE A 187 -38.47 16.05 -8.33
N ARG A 188 -39.63 16.28 -8.94
CA ARG A 188 -40.86 15.56 -8.61
C ARG A 188 -40.70 14.12 -9.12
N GLY A 189 -40.37 13.22 -8.21
CA GLY A 189 -40.38 11.78 -8.43
C GLY A 189 -40.30 11.09 -7.08
N ASP A 190 -41.32 10.29 -6.77
CA ASP A 190 -41.49 9.49 -5.55
C ASP A 190 -40.49 8.31 -5.52
N GLU A 191 -39.19 8.62 -5.57
CA GLU A 191 -38.10 7.65 -5.47
C GLU A 191 -37.66 7.53 -4.01
N SER A 192 -37.81 6.33 -3.47
CA SER A 192 -37.53 5.94 -2.09
C SER A 192 -36.24 6.59 -1.54
N HIS A 193 -36.34 7.24 -0.38
CA HIS A 193 -35.23 7.88 0.34
C HIS A 193 -34.01 6.94 0.56
N SER A 194 -34.22 5.62 0.46
CA SER A 194 -33.16 4.61 0.46
C SER A 194 -32.23 4.66 -0.77
N GLY A 195 -32.75 5.01 -1.96
CA GLY A 195 -31.97 5.18 -3.18
C GLY A 195 -30.99 6.35 -3.09
N ASP A 196 -31.45 7.46 -2.52
CA ASP A 196 -30.63 8.65 -2.26
C ASP A 196 -29.53 8.37 -1.24
N MET A 197 -29.84 7.62 -0.18
CA MET A 197 -28.85 7.21 0.81
C MET A 197 -27.78 6.28 0.21
N LEU A 198 -28.17 5.34 -0.65
CA LEU A 198 -27.23 4.46 -1.36
C LEU A 198 -26.30 5.25 -2.28
N ALA A 199 -26.84 6.20 -3.05
CA ALA A 199 -26.05 7.07 -3.91
C ALA A 199 -25.06 7.92 -3.09
N ARG A 200 -25.52 8.48 -1.96
CA ARG A 200 -24.69 9.25 -1.03
C ARG A 200 -23.55 8.40 -0.47
N LEU A 201 -23.83 7.19 0.02
CA LEU A 201 -22.81 6.29 0.55
C LEU A 201 -21.77 5.89 -0.48
N THR A 202 -22.23 5.61 -1.69
CA THR A 202 -21.36 5.29 -2.82
C THR A 202 -20.45 6.45 -3.16
N ARG A 203 -20.96 7.68 -3.16
CA ARG A 203 -20.19 8.90 -3.42
C ARG A 203 -19.14 9.15 -2.34
N LEU A 204 -19.54 9.11 -1.07
CA LEU A 204 -18.66 9.37 0.07
C LEU A 204 -17.52 8.35 0.17
N ASN A 205 -17.76 7.11 -0.26
CA ASN A 205 -16.79 6.03 -0.19
C ASN A 205 -16.25 5.61 -1.56
N PHE A 206 -16.40 6.47 -2.58
CA PHE A 206 -16.10 6.13 -3.97
C PHE A 206 -14.66 5.65 -4.15
N SER A 207 -13.68 6.30 -3.53
CA SER A 207 -12.26 5.93 -3.68
C SER A 207 -12.00 4.48 -3.26
N ILE A 208 -12.50 4.08 -2.10
CA ILE A 208 -12.30 2.73 -1.55
C ILE A 208 -13.10 1.71 -2.36
N LEU A 209 -14.38 1.98 -2.64
CA LEU A 209 -15.24 1.09 -3.43
C LEU A 209 -14.71 0.88 -4.85
N HIS A 210 -14.18 1.93 -5.46
CA HIS A 210 -13.52 1.87 -6.75
C HIS A 210 -12.23 1.05 -6.65
N GLY A 211 -11.44 1.20 -5.58
CA GLY A 211 -10.26 0.39 -5.31
C GLY A 211 -10.56 -1.11 -5.30
N PHE A 212 -11.59 -1.54 -4.56
CA PHE A 212 -12.04 -2.94 -4.55
C PHE A 212 -12.51 -3.40 -5.93
N SER A 213 -13.28 -2.58 -6.64
CA SER A 213 -13.83 -2.91 -7.96
C SER A 213 -12.73 -3.08 -9.00
N LEU A 214 -11.76 -2.15 -9.04
CA LEU A 214 -10.61 -2.23 -9.94
C LEU A 214 -9.75 -3.45 -9.63
N LEU A 215 -9.47 -3.71 -8.35
CA LEU A 215 -8.66 -4.86 -7.96
C LEU A 215 -9.33 -6.19 -8.33
N ARG A 216 -10.65 -6.29 -8.18
CA ARG A 216 -11.42 -7.46 -8.61
C ARG A 216 -11.32 -7.66 -10.11
N PHE A 217 -11.58 -6.63 -10.90
CA PHE A 217 -11.45 -6.67 -12.37
C PHE A 217 -10.06 -7.16 -12.80
N GLN A 218 -9.00 -6.65 -12.16
CA GLN A 218 -7.62 -7.06 -12.45
C GLN A 218 -7.26 -8.48 -11.96
N SER A 219 -8.08 -9.08 -11.10
CA SER A 219 -7.81 -10.35 -10.41
C SER A 219 -8.85 -11.43 -10.69
N GLU A 220 -9.74 -11.25 -11.67
CA GLU A 220 -10.82 -12.22 -11.99
C GLU A 220 -10.28 -13.61 -12.35
N HIS A 221 -9.11 -13.67 -12.99
CA HIS A 221 -8.42 -14.92 -13.32
C HIS A 221 -7.70 -15.56 -12.13
N LEU A 222 -7.61 -14.87 -10.99
CA LEU A 222 -6.93 -15.32 -9.77
C LEU A 222 -7.94 -15.84 -8.75
N TYR A 223 -8.58 -16.97 -9.05
CA TYR A 223 -9.70 -17.55 -8.30
C TYR A 223 -9.53 -17.62 -6.77
N SER A 224 -8.29 -17.81 -6.27
CA SER A 224 -8.01 -17.84 -4.82
C SER A 224 -7.97 -16.46 -4.17
N ILE A 225 -7.48 -15.43 -4.89
CA ILE A 225 -7.37 -14.07 -4.37
C ILE A 225 -8.66 -13.30 -4.56
N TYR A 226 -9.36 -13.54 -5.66
CA TYR A 226 -10.63 -12.91 -5.97
C TYR A 226 -11.61 -12.99 -4.78
N ALA A 227 -11.77 -14.19 -4.23
CA ALA A 227 -12.63 -14.44 -3.07
C ALA A 227 -12.17 -13.66 -1.81
N SER A 228 -10.87 -13.52 -1.59
CA SER A 228 -10.34 -12.73 -0.47
C SER A 228 -10.69 -11.25 -0.59
N ILE A 229 -10.70 -10.68 -1.81
CA ILE A 229 -11.15 -9.30 -2.04
C ILE A 229 -12.64 -9.16 -1.69
N GLY A 230 -13.44 -10.18 -2.02
CA GLY A 230 -14.80 -10.44 -1.53
C GLY A 230 -14.98 -10.14 -0.04
N VAL A 231 -14.28 -10.96 0.74
CA VAL A 231 -14.35 -10.99 2.21
C VAL A 231 -13.92 -9.65 2.82
N VAL A 232 -12.82 -9.07 2.34
CA VAL A 232 -12.29 -7.81 2.90
C VAL A 232 -13.24 -6.64 2.63
N GLU A 233 -13.81 -6.53 1.43
CA GLU A 233 -14.80 -5.48 1.11
C GLU A 233 -16.00 -5.56 2.06
N ARG A 234 -16.55 -6.77 2.28
CA ARG A 234 -17.70 -6.98 3.16
C ARG A 234 -17.40 -6.74 4.63
N SER A 235 -16.23 -7.18 5.12
CA SER A 235 -15.80 -6.90 6.50
C SER A 235 -15.65 -5.39 6.72
N TRP A 236 -15.09 -4.65 5.77
CA TRP A 236 -15.02 -3.20 5.89
C TRP A 236 -16.42 -2.53 5.88
N LEU A 237 -17.32 -2.94 4.98
CA LEU A 237 -18.70 -2.44 4.96
C LEU A 237 -19.40 -2.69 6.31
N LEU A 238 -19.36 -3.92 6.82
CA LEU A 238 -20.09 -4.32 8.03
C LEU A 238 -19.43 -3.87 9.34
N ASP A 239 -18.11 -4.01 9.46
CA ASP A 239 -17.40 -3.80 10.73
C ASP A 239 -16.99 -2.34 10.94
N LYS A 240 -16.86 -1.56 9.86
CA LYS A 240 -16.37 -0.17 9.92
C LYS A 240 -17.42 0.84 9.50
N LEU A 241 -18.10 0.63 8.39
CA LEU A 241 -19.09 1.60 7.92
C LEU A 241 -20.38 1.52 8.73
N LEU A 242 -20.93 0.32 8.94
CA LEU A 242 -22.14 0.17 9.76
C LEU A 242 -21.92 0.63 11.21
N ALA A 243 -20.77 0.26 11.80
CA ALA A 243 -20.47 0.55 13.20
C ALA A 243 -20.29 2.04 13.51
N ASN A 244 -20.03 2.87 12.49
CA ASN A 244 -19.78 4.31 12.65
C ASN A 244 -21.04 5.17 12.54
N CYS A 245 -22.22 4.57 12.37
CA CYS A 245 -23.48 5.31 12.18
C CYS A 245 -24.35 5.28 13.44
N GLU A 246 -24.29 6.39 14.19
CA GLU A 246 -25.21 6.70 15.27
C GLU A 246 -26.23 7.73 14.75
N GLY A 247 -27.53 7.42 14.74
CA GLY A 247 -28.61 8.42 14.63
C GLY A 247 -29.54 8.38 13.40
N SER A 248 -29.21 7.68 12.31
CA SER A 248 -30.11 7.44 11.14
C SER A 248 -30.06 5.99 10.68
N ALA A 249 -30.22 5.08 11.65
CA ALA A 249 -29.82 3.67 11.55
C ALA A 249 -30.49 2.91 10.39
N ASP A 250 -31.80 3.03 10.19
CA ASP A 250 -32.53 2.08 9.33
C ASP A 250 -32.26 2.29 7.83
N GLU A 251 -32.27 3.54 7.36
CA GLU A 251 -32.04 3.84 5.93
C GLU A 251 -30.57 3.65 5.55
N TYR A 252 -29.66 4.02 6.45
CA TYR A 252 -28.23 3.80 6.28
C TYR A 252 -27.90 2.30 6.26
N GLU A 253 -28.43 1.53 7.22
CA GLU A 253 -28.26 0.08 7.28
C GLU A 253 -28.83 -0.58 6.03
N ALA A 254 -30.05 -0.20 5.60
CA ALA A 254 -30.65 -0.74 4.37
C ALA A 254 -29.79 -0.45 3.11
N ALA A 255 -29.26 0.76 2.98
CA ALA A 255 -28.39 1.13 1.87
C ALA A 255 -27.06 0.36 1.91
N LEU A 256 -26.43 0.24 3.08
CA LEU A 256 -25.19 -0.52 3.26
C LEU A 256 -25.42 -2.02 2.98
N GLU A 257 -26.51 -2.60 3.49
CA GLU A 257 -26.88 -3.99 3.18
C GLU A 257 -27.06 -4.20 1.67
N SER A 258 -27.62 -3.22 0.95
CA SER A 258 -27.74 -3.27 -0.50
C SER A 258 -26.36 -3.39 -1.16
N ILE A 259 -25.36 -2.61 -0.71
CA ILE A 259 -23.97 -2.71 -1.19
C ILE A 259 -23.38 -4.09 -0.87
N VAL A 260 -23.61 -4.62 0.34
CA VAL A 260 -23.13 -5.96 0.73
C VAL A 260 -23.75 -7.05 -0.15
N ARG A 261 -25.06 -7.00 -0.42
CA ARG A 261 -25.75 -7.92 -1.34
C ARG A 261 -25.20 -7.83 -2.75
N GLN A 262 -24.91 -6.63 -3.24
CA GLN A 262 -24.26 -6.45 -4.55
C GLN A 262 -22.86 -7.06 -4.58
N SER A 263 -22.10 -6.95 -3.48
CA SER A 263 -20.80 -7.61 -3.31
C SER A 263 -20.91 -9.12 -3.42
N PHE A 264 -21.86 -9.75 -2.71
CA PHE A 264 -22.13 -11.18 -2.82
C PHE A 264 -22.56 -11.58 -4.24
N LYS A 265 -23.48 -10.82 -4.86
CA LYS A 265 -23.95 -11.09 -6.22
C LYS A 265 -22.79 -11.11 -7.23
N ARG A 266 -21.84 -10.19 -7.11
CA ARG A 266 -20.61 -10.18 -7.92
C ARG A 266 -19.77 -11.43 -7.67
N ASP A 267 -19.59 -11.82 -6.42
CA ASP A 267 -18.76 -12.97 -6.07
C ASP A 267 -19.35 -14.31 -6.53
N PHE A 268 -20.67 -14.43 -6.64
CA PHE A 268 -21.32 -15.63 -7.18
C PHE A 268 -21.17 -15.80 -8.69
N ILE A 269 -20.81 -14.76 -9.44
CA ILE A 269 -20.67 -14.81 -10.91
C ILE A 269 -19.31 -15.40 -11.31
N ILE A 270 -18.27 -15.16 -10.52
CA ILE A 270 -16.90 -15.56 -10.83
C ILE A 270 -16.55 -16.87 -10.12
N PRO A 271 -16.10 -17.92 -10.83
CA PRO A 271 -15.64 -19.14 -10.19
C PRO A 271 -14.60 -18.86 -9.10
N SER A 272 -14.75 -19.43 -7.92
CA SER A 272 -13.78 -19.25 -6.84
C SER A 272 -13.72 -20.45 -5.91
N CYS A 273 -12.64 -20.55 -5.12
CA CYS A 273 -12.52 -21.60 -4.10
C CYS A 273 -13.67 -21.55 -3.08
N ASP A 274 -14.19 -20.36 -2.77
CA ASP A 274 -15.25 -20.14 -1.79
C ASP A 274 -16.63 -20.56 -2.30
N ILE A 275 -16.85 -20.53 -3.62
CA ILE A 275 -18.02 -21.17 -4.22
C ILE A 275 -17.89 -22.69 -4.11
N ALA A 276 -16.74 -23.23 -4.51
CA ALA A 276 -16.51 -24.67 -4.57
C ALA A 276 -16.62 -25.36 -3.20
N ASN A 277 -16.14 -24.72 -2.13
CA ASN A 277 -16.20 -25.24 -0.77
C ASN A 277 -17.49 -24.86 -0.01
N GLY A 278 -18.41 -24.12 -0.65
CA GLY A 278 -19.66 -23.65 -0.05
C GLY A 278 -19.52 -22.54 0.99
N SER A 279 -18.32 -22.00 1.21
CA SER A 279 -18.07 -20.92 2.17
C SER A 279 -18.81 -19.64 1.80
N LEU A 280 -18.83 -19.27 0.51
CA LEU A 280 -19.53 -18.05 0.06
C LEU A 280 -21.03 -18.13 0.32
N LEU A 281 -21.63 -19.30 0.06
CA LEU A 281 -23.05 -19.53 0.34
C LEU A 281 -23.34 -19.44 1.83
N LYS A 282 -22.49 -20.08 2.66
CA LYS A 282 -22.62 -19.99 4.12
C LYS A 282 -22.54 -18.55 4.61
N GLN A 283 -21.54 -17.79 4.17
CA GLN A 283 -21.37 -16.37 4.53
C GLN A 283 -22.61 -15.54 4.16
N TYR A 284 -23.18 -15.77 2.97
CA TYR A 284 -24.40 -15.09 2.54
C TYR A 284 -25.61 -15.46 3.41
N CYS A 285 -25.78 -16.75 3.72
CA CYS A 285 -26.85 -17.20 4.60
C CYS A 285 -26.73 -16.63 6.02
N ASP A 286 -25.53 -16.65 6.59
CA ASP A 286 -25.26 -16.11 7.93
C ASP A 286 -25.63 -14.61 7.98
N PHE A 287 -25.23 -13.83 6.96
CA PHE A 287 -25.61 -12.43 6.80
C PHE A 287 -27.13 -12.20 6.74
N GLU A 288 -27.88 -12.97 5.93
CA GLU A 288 -29.34 -12.82 5.84
C GLU A 288 -30.08 -13.33 7.10
N VAL A 289 -29.52 -14.29 7.83
CA VAL A 289 -30.10 -14.81 9.10
C VAL A 289 -29.90 -13.81 10.23
N ASP A 290 -28.72 -13.20 10.35
CA ASP A 290 -28.47 -12.16 11.35
C ASP A 290 -29.40 -10.96 11.14
N LYS A 291 -29.72 -10.63 9.88
CA LYS A 291 -30.78 -9.66 9.56
C LYS A 291 -32.15 -10.08 10.09
N LYS A 292 -32.59 -11.31 9.84
CA LYS A 292 -33.90 -11.81 10.31
C LYS A 292 -34.03 -11.77 11.82
N ARG A 293 -32.92 -11.93 12.55
CA ARG A 293 -32.90 -11.79 14.01
C ARG A 293 -33.04 -10.33 14.46
N ARG A 294 -32.39 -9.39 13.78
CA ARG A 294 -32.49 -7.95 14.08
C ARG A 294 -33.86 -7.36 13.75
N GLY A 295 -34.48 -7.77 12.65
CA GLY A 295 -35.81 -7.27 12.25
C GLY A 295 -37.02 -7.85 13.02
N ASN A 296 -36.80 -8.85 13.88
CA ASN A 296 -37.83 -9.46 14.73
C ASN A 296 -37.63 -9.15 16.23
N SER A 297 -36.67 -8.29 16.56
CA SER A 297 -36.40 -7.78 17.91
C SER A 297 -36.96 -6.37 18.05
#